data_AF-A0A4Z1H9C2-F1
#
_entry.id   AF-A0A4Z1H9C2-F1
#
_cell.length_a   1.000
_cell.length_b   1.000
_cell.length_c   1.000
_cell.angle_alpha   90.00
_cell.angle_beta   90.00
_cell.angle_gamma   90.00
#
_symmetry.space_group_name_H-M   'P 1'
#
loop_
_entity.id
_entity.type
_entity.pdbx_description
1 polymer ?
#
loop_
_entity_poly.entity_id
_entity_poly.type
_entity_poly.pdbx_seq_one_letter_code
_entity_poly.pdbx_strand_id
1 'polypeptide(L)'
;MKSGLSSYNTFYKKVLNIMASTNNNESGERREVQASVLHGAKDLKVETRTLGVPEPTEVQVAVQATGLCGSDLHYYNHYRNGDIIVRVPMTLGHESAGIVTAVGSDVSNLKV
;
A
#
# COMPACT_ATOMS: atom_id res chain seq x y z
N MET A 1 17.45 21.25 -14.50
CA MET A 1 17.64 20.33 -13.35
C MET A 1 16.83 20.69 -12.09
N LYS A 2 15.77 21.54 -12.14
CA LYS A 2 14.94 21.86 -10.95
C LYS A 2 13.57 21.15 -10.89
N SER A 3 13.13 20.50 -11.96
CA SER A 3 11.80 19.87 -12.04
C SER A 3 11.70 18.50 -11.34
N GLY A 4 12.84 17.83 -11.08
CA GLY A 4 12.87 16.53 -10.40
C GLY A 4 12.47 16.61 -8.93
N LEU A 5 13.06 17.53 -8.15
CA LEU A 5 12.82 17.59 -6.71
C LEU A 5 11.35 17.86 -6.32
N SER A 6 10.62 18.62 -7.14
CA SER A 6 9.21 18.92 -6.89
C SER A 6 8.34 17.65 -6.96
N SER A 7 8.53 16.84 -8.02
CA SER A 7 7.77 15.60 -8.22
C SER A 7 8.08 14.54 -7.16
N TYR A 8 9.33 14.47 -6.70
CA TYR A 8 9.72 13.59 -5.59
C TYR A 8 9.00 14.02 -4.32
N ASN A 9 9.08 15.29 -3.94
CA ASN A 9 8.47 15.78 -2.71
C ASN A 9 6.94 15.57 -2.70
N THR A 10 6.27 15.67 -3.86
CA THR A 10 4.86 15.32 -4.01
C THR A 10 4.57 13.82 -3.82
N PHE A 11 5.39 12.93 -4.37
CA PHE A 11 5.26 11.49 -4.22
C PHE A 11 5.39 11.07 -2.75
N TYR A 12 6.49 11.47 -2.09
CA TYR A 12 6.75 11.14 -0.68
C TYR A 12 5.62 11.64 0.24
N LYS A 13 5.14 12.89 0.05
CA LYS A 13 4.04 13.44 0.85
C LYS A 13 2.73 12.67 0.70
N LYS A 14 2.40 12.19 -0.51
CA LYS A 14 1.18 11.41 -0.73
C LYS A 14 1.25 10.03 -0.06
N VAL A 15 2.41 9.38 -0.10
CA VAL A 15 2.61 8.07 0.54
C VAL A 15 2.56 8.18 2.06
N LEU A 16 3.25 9.17 2.64
CA LEU A 16 3.30 9.36 4.09
C LEU A 16 1.92 9.63 4.71
N ASN A 17 1.04 10.36 4.03
CA ASN A 17 -0.30 10.66 4.55
C ASN A 17 -1.22 9.43 4.67
N ILE A 18 -0.94 8.34 3.96
CA ILE A 18 -1.74 7.11 4.05
C ILE A 18 -1.50 6.39 5.37
N MET A 19 -0.26 6.40 5.87
CA MET A 19 0.12 5.73 7.12
C MET A 19 -0.56 6.32 8.36
N ALA A 20 -1.05 7.57 8.27
CA ALA A 20 -1.70 8.26 9.38
C ALA A 20 -3.21 7.97 9.50
N SER A 21 -3.82 7.21 8.57
CA SER A 21 -5.27 6.99 8.52
C SER A 21 -5.61 5.50 8.64
N THR A 22 -5.73 5.02 9.88
CA THR A 22 -6.36 3.73 10.18
C THR A 22 -7.54 3.96 11.11
N ASN A 23 -8.75 3.60 10.68
CA ASN A 23 -9.93 3.59 11.54
C ASN A 23 -10.01 2.24 12.28
N ASN A 24 -10.15 2.30 13.60
CA ASN A 24 -10.36 1.14 14.46
C ASN A 24 -11.79 0.63 14.29
N ASN A 25 -11.98 -0.65 13.96
CA ASN A 25 -13.24 -1.37 14.18
C ASN A 25 -12.98 -2.86 14.45
N GLU A 26 -13.85 -3.49 15.23
CA GLU A 26 -13.69 -4.83 15.77
C GLU A 26 -14.01 -5.96 14.76
N SER A 27 -13.77 -7.20 15.18
CA SER A 27 -13.67 -8.44 14.41
C SER A 27 -14.94 -8.88 13.66
N GLY A 28 -14.78 -9.26 12.38
CA GLY A 28 -15.75 -10.05 11.61
C GLY A 28 -16.23 -9.44 10.29
N GLU A 29 -16.00 -8.14 10.06
CA GLU A 29 -16.53 -7.43 8.88
C GLU A 29 -15.43 -6.85 7.99
N ARG A 30 -15.83 -6.58 6.74
CA ARG A 30 -15.04 -5.87 5.73
C ARG A 30 -14.48 -4.57 6.30
N ARG A 31 -13.16 -4.38 6.22
CA ARG A 31 -12.47 -3.20 6.75
C ARG A 31 -12.19 -2.19 5.66
N GLU A 32 -12.53 -0.92 5.90
CA GLU A 32 -12.07 0.18 5.04
C GLU A 32 -10.66 0.62 5.44
N VAL A 33 -9.79 0.76 4.45
CA VAL A 33 -8.41 1.22 4.61
C VAL A 33 -8.08 2.27 3.56
N GLN A 34 -7.14 3.16 3.86
CA GLN A 34 -6.57 4.06 2.85
C GLN A 34 -5.42 3.36 2.14
N ALA A 35 -5.34 3.50 0.82
CA ALA A 35 -4.30 2.89 -0.01
C ALA A 35 -3.70 3.90 -1.01
N SER A 36 -2.41 3.74 -1.33
CA SER A 36 -1.74 4.49 -2.39
C SER A 36 -1.95 3.79 -3.72
N VAL A 37 -2.77 4.36 -4.59
CA VAL A 37 -3.16 3.72 -5.86
C VAL A 37 -2.63 4.54 -7.02
N LEU A 38 -1.82 3.90 -7.85
CA LEU A 38 -1.25 4.47 -9.06
C LEU A 38 -2.10 4.06 -10.26
N HIS A 39 -2.67 5.03 -10.98
CA HIS A 39 -3.52 4.81 -12.16
C HIS A 39 -2.80 5.04 -13.49
N GLY A 40 -1.61 5.63 -13.43
CA GLY A 40 -0.79 5.99 -14.57
C GLY A 40 0.48 6.68 -14.10
N ALA A 41 1.36 7.02 -15.04
CA ALA A 41 2.56 7.77 -14.72
C ALA A 41 2.19 9.09 -14.04
N LYS A 42 2.69 9.28 -12.82
CA LYS A 42 2.46 10.41 -11.91
C LYS A 42 1.04 10.59 -11.40
N ASP A 43 0.12 9.67 -11.72
CA ASP A 43 -1.26 9.68 -11.25
C ASP A 43 -1.45 8.81 -10.00
N LEU A 44 -0.83 9.23 -8.90
CA LEU A 44 -0.96 8.60 -7.59
C LEU A 44 -2.07 9.24 -6.78
N LYS A 45 -3.01 8.43 -6.28
CA LYS A 45 -4.16 8.84 -5.47
C LYS A 45 -4.17 8.08 -4.16
N VAL A 46 -4.73 8.72 -3.14
CA VAL A 46 -5.12 8.03 -1.91
C VAL A 46 -6.57 7.61 -2.10
N GLU A 47 -6.86 6.33 -1.94
CA GLU A 47 -8.20 5.78 -2.13
C GLU A 47 -8.60 4.91 -0.95
N THR A 48 -9.87 5.00 -0.56
CA THR A 48 -10.48 4.03 0.33
C THR A 48 -10.62 2.69 -0.40
N ARG A 49 -10.16 1.61 0.23
CA ARG A 49 -10.33 0.23 -0.24
C ARG A 49 -10.97 -0.60 0.86
N THR A 50 -11.73 -1.59 0.44
CA THR A 50 -12.39 -2.53 1.34
C THR A 50 -11.61 -3.84 1.34
N LEU A 51 -11.15 -4.26 2.51
CA LEU A 51 -10.49 -5.54 2.73
C LEU A 51 -11.50 -6.55 3.27
N GLY A 52 -11.44 -7.78 2.76
CA GLY A 52 -12.15 -8.92 3.35
C GLY A 52 -11.45 -9.43 4.61
N VAL A 53 -12.02 -10.50 5.17
CA VAL A 53 -11.33 -11.35 6.15
C VAL A 53 -10.20 -12.10 5.42
N PRO A 54 -9.02 -12.31 6.03
CA PRO A 54 -7.96 -13.10 5.40
C PRO A 54 -8.45 -14.51 5.05
N GLU A 55 -8.06 -14.99 3.88
CA GLU A 55 -8.29 -16.39 3.48
C GLU A 55 -7.53 -17.36 4.41
N PRO A 56 -7.83 -18.68 4.40
CA PRO A 56 -7.29 -19.64 5.38
C PRO A 56 -5.78 -19.59 5.59
N THR A 57 -5.00 -19.28 4.55
CA THR A 57 -3.52 -19.25 4.59
C THR A 57 -2.94 -17.83 4.69
N GLU A 58 -3.78 -16.81 4.79
CA GLU A 58 -3.36 -15.41 4.82
C GLU A 58 -3.31 -14.84 6.23
N VAL A 59 -2.60 -13.72 6.38
CA VAL A 59 -2.65 -12.90 7.58
C VAL A 59 -3.01 -11.47 7.19
N GLN A 60 -3.80 -10.82 8.03
CA GLN A 60 -4.09 -9.41 7.88
C GLN A 60 -3.18 -8.59 8.80
N VAL A 61 -2.52 -7.59 8.21
CA VAL A 61 -1.58 -6.72 8.92
C VAL A 61 -2.07 -5.28 8.88
N ALA A 62 -2.21 -4.65 10.04
CA ALA A 62 -2.33 -3.21 10.17
C ALA A 62 -0.95 -2.58 9.96
N VAL A 63 -0.68 -2.19 8.71
CA VAL A 63 0.59 -1.56 8.32
C VAL A 63 0.78 -0.26 9.11
N GLN A 64 1.89 -0.17 9.85
CA GLN A 64 2.27 1.00 10.63
C GLN A 64 3.25 1.90 9.86
N ALA A 65 4.10 1.27 9.03
CA ALA A 65 5.05 1.97 8.19
C ALA A 65 5.32 1.17 6.91
N THR A 66 5.63 1.86 5.82
CA THR A 66 6.19 1.26 4.61
C THR A 66 7.36 2.10 4.11
N GLY A 67 8.45 1.42 3.73
CA GLY A 67 9.59 2.01 3.06
C GLY A 67 9.24 2.42 1.62
N LEU A 68 10.10 3.27 1.06
CA LEU A 68 10.03 3.64 -0.36
C LEU A 68 11.34 3.24 -1.03
N CYS A 69 11.22 2.47 -2.10
CA CYS A 69 12.33 1.98 -2.88
C CYS A 69 12.44 2.70 -4.23
N GLY A 70 13.60 2.57 -4.89
CA GLY A 70 13.80 3.10 -6.25
C GLY A 70 12.83 2.51 -7.28
N SER A 71 12.36 1.28 -7.08
CA SER A 71 11.35 0.65 -7.94
C SER A 71 9.99 1.36 -7.85
N ASP A 72 9.55 1.80 -6.68
CA ASP A 72 8.30 2.56 -6.51
C ASP A 72 8.36 3.87 -7.31
N LEU A 73 9.54 4.50 -7.33
CA LEU A 73 9.78 5.70 -8.10
C LEU A 73 9.76 5.43 -9.61
N HIS A 74 10.32 4.32 -10.08
CA HIS A 74 10.22 3.91 -11.48
C HIS A 74 8.75 3.74 -11.89
N TYR A 75 7.95 3.05 -11.08
CA TYR A 75 6.51 2.92 -11.32
C TYR A 75 5.80 4.26 -11.28
N TYR A 76 6.04 5.10 -10.27
CA TYR A 76 5.42 6.42 -10.20
C TYR A 76 5.76 7.28 -11.42
N ASN A 77 7.01 7.31 -11.88
CA ASN A 77 7.40 8.18 -12.99
C ASN A 77 7.01 7.64 -14.37
N HIS A 78 6.98 6.31 -14.55
CA HIS A 78 6.89 5.70 -15.88
C HIS A 78 5.77 4.67 -16.03
N TYR A 79 5.03 4.37 -14.96
CA TYR A 79 4.02 3.30 -14.90
C TYR A 79 4.56 1.92 -15.32
N ARG A 80 5.86 1.73 -15.11
CA ARG A 80 6.59 0.49 -15.37
C ARG A 80 7.90 0.44 -14.58
N ASN A 81 8.43 -0.76 -14.41
CA ASN A 81 9.79 -0.98 -13.92
C ASN A 81 10.53 -1.89 -14.90
N GLY A 82 11.44 -1.33 -15.69
CA GLY A 82 12.03 -2.02 -16.84
C GLY A 82 10.96 -2.45 -17.86
N ASP A 83 10.89 -3.76 -18.10
CA ASP A 83 9.92 -4.39 -19.00
C ASP A 83 8.58 -4.74 -18.31
N ILE A 84 8.48 -4.54 -16.99
CA ILE A 84 7.25 -4.79 -16.23
C ILE A 84 6.32 -3.58 -16.37
N ILE A 85 5.33 -3.70 -17.26
CA ILE A 85 4.36 -2.64 -17.55
C ILE A 85 3.11 -2.84 -16.70
N VAL A 86 2.71 -1.80 -15.97
CA VAL A 86 1.45 -1.79 -15.21
C VAL A 86 0.29 -1.60 -16.19
N ARG A 87 -0.71 -2.49 -16.12
CA ARG A 87 -1.87 -2.50 -17.03
C ARG A 87 -3.17 -2.05 -16.37
N VAL A 88 -3.23 -2.11 -15.04
CA VAL A 88 -4.38 -1.75 -14.22
C VAL A 88 -3.91 -1.00 -12.99
N PRO A 89 -4.76 -0.18 -12.35
CA PRO A 89 -4.35 0.58 -11.18
C PRO A 89 -3.69 -0.29 -10.12
N MET A 90 -2.54 0.15 -9.61
CA MET A 90 -1.66 -0.65 -8.74
C MET A 90 -1.50 0.01 -7.38
N THR A 91 -1.65 -0.77 -6.31
CA THR A 91 -1.31 -0.30 -4.96
C THR A 91 0.22 -0.36 -4.76
N LEU A 92 0.82 0.74 -4.31
CA LEU A 92 2.26 0.81 -4.02
C LEU A 92 2.60 0.45 -2.57
N GLY A 93 3.88 0.22 -2.30
CA GLY A 93 4.40 -0.12 -0.96
C GLY A 93 4.67 -1.61 -0.81
N HIS A 94 5.94 -2.00 -0.93
CA HIS A 94 6.39 -3.40 -0.84
C HIS A 94 7.43 -3.63 0.27
N GLU A 95 7.67 -2.63 1.12
CA GLU A 95 8.62 -2.66 2.22
C GLU A 95 7.91 -2.31 3.54
N SER A 96 6.85 -3.05 3.87
CA SER A 96 5.94 -2.74 4.98
C SER A 96 6.29 -3.44 6.30
N ALA A 97 5.99 -2.77 7.41
CA ALA A 97 5.97 -3.34 8.75
C ALA A 97 4.70 -2.92 9.49
N GLY A 98 4.17 -3.81 10.34
CA GLY A 98 2.93 -3.57 11.06
C GLY A 98 2.59 -4.64 12.09
N ILE A 99 1.35 -4.58 12.60
CA ILE A 99 0.83 -5.50 13.61
C ILE A 99 -0.15 -6.48 12.95
N VAL A 100 -0.03 -7.77 13.26
CA VAL A 100 -1.01 -8.78 12.82
C VAL A 100 -2.34 -8.53 13.54
N THR A 101 -3.43 -8.39 12.79
CA THR A 101 -4.77 -8.10 13.35
C THR A 101 -5.78 -9.21 13.12
N ALA A 102 -5.51 -10.12 12.18
CA ALA A 102 -6.27 -11.34 11.97
C ALA A 102 -5.39 -12.38 11.27
N VAL A 103 -5.70 -13.66 11.48
CA VAL A 103 -5.04 -14.80 10.84
C VAL A 103 -6.09 -15.74 10.26
N GLY A 104 -5.82 -16.32 9.09
CA GLY A 104 -6.64 -17.37 8.51
C GLY A 104 -6.60 -18.67 9.32
N SER A 105 -7.59 -19.54 9.11
CA SER A 105 -7.76 -20.77 9.90
C SER A 105 -6.58 -21.75 9.85
N ASP A 106 -5.79 -21.71 8.77
CA ASP A 106 -4.72 -22.66 8.50
C ASP A 106 -3.35 -22.08 8.89
N VAL A 107 -3.30 -20.83 9.37
CA VAL A 107 -2.08 -20.18 9.87
C VAL A 107 -1.78 -20.67 11.28
N SER A 108 -0.62 -21.31 11.45
CA SER A 108 -0.20 -21.91 12.74
C SER A 108 1.05 -21.27 13.35
N ASN A 109 1.78 -20.45 12.60
CA ASN A 109 3.08 -19.88 12.98
C ASN A 109 3.02 -18.40 13.38
N LEU A 110 1.86 -17.75 13.28
CA LEU A 110 1.63 -16.35 13.63
C LEU A 110 0.35 -16.23 14.47
N LYS A 111 0.26 -15.16 15.25
CA LYS A 111 -0.90 -14.85 16.10
C LYS A 111 -1.18 -13.35 16.12
N VAL A 112 -2.41 -13.00 16.48
CA VAL A 112 -2.84 -11.63 16.81
C VAL A 112 -2.30 -11.24 18.18
#